data_AF-A0A0S7ZX20-F1
#
_entry.id   AF-A0A0S7ZX20-F1
#
_cell.length_a   1.000
_cell.length_b   1.000
_cell.length_c   1.000
_cell.angle_alpha   90.00
_cell.angle_beta   90.00
_cell.angle_gamma   90.00
#
_symmetry.space_group_name_H-M   'P 1'
#
loop_
_entity.id
_entity.type
_entity.pdbx_description
1 polymer ?
#
loop_
_entity_poly.entity_id
_entity_poly.type
_entity_poly.pdbx_seq_one_letter_code
_entity_poly.pdbx_strand_id
1 'polypeptide(L)'
;MPEQNLKLDPTHIEYWVAEAQKLKQAADLCWEADLNLKQNSESAKLYGLDQALIETADDAESELSWLYPNLVAFAIQHLAIGILLKRDPQHIIDEAPRFQIINAVQYCGVSIDEELREIISNVENAFRWSEKSPQWGVRLSAEQVKILKRKKAYFDAITERNKKAFDELFNKLNRMAHDEMAAKTSTDGAVNKEGSQ
;
A
#
# COMPACT_ATOMS: atom_id res chain seq x y z
N MET A 1 18.17 -11.62 17.80
CA MET A 1 19.10 -11.11 16.77
C MET A 1 19.00 -9.59 16.82
N PRO A 2 20.09 -8.82 16.92
CA PRO A 2 19.98 -7.37 16.91
C PRO A 2 19.59 -6.93 15.50
N GLU A 3 18.41 -6.32 15.36
CA GLU A 3 18.04 -5.58 14.16
C GLU A 3 19.07 -4.46 14.00
N GLN A 4 19.98 -4.60 13.04
CA GLN A 4 20.79 -3.47 12.60
C GLN A 4 19.82 -2.46 11.99
N ASN A 5 19.41 -1.48 12.78
CA ASN A 5 18.77 -0.26 12.33
C ASN A 5 19.78 0.53 11.49
N LEU A 6 20.05 0.06 10.26
CA LEU A 6 20.60 0.91 9.22
C LEU A 6 19.55 1.99 9.00
N LYS A 7 19.82 3.20 9.51
CA LYS A 7 19.06 4.38 9.12
C LYS A 7 19.38 4.63 7.65
N LEU A 8 18.57 4.05 6.77
CA LEU A 8 18.59 4.35 5.35
C LEU A 8 18.14 5.81 5.17
N ASP A 9 18.88 6.54 4.36
CA ASP A 9 18.60 7.94 4.05
C ASP A 9 17.33 8.01 3.19
N PRO A 10 16.29 8.78 3.56
CA PRO A 10 15.06 8.92 2.79
C PRO A 10 15.25 9.60 1.42
N THR A 11 16.45 10.09 1.10
CA THR A 11 16.79 10.53 -0.26
C THR A 11 17.22 9.40 -1.18
N HIS A 12 17.48 8.20 -0.63
CA HIS A 12 17.89 7.01 -1.38
C HIS A 12 16.71 6.10 -1.67
N ILE A 13 16.68 5.56 -2.89
CA ILE A 13 15.63 4.64 -3.34
C ILE A 13 15.55 3.37 -2.47
N GLU A 14 16.67 2.93 -1.90
CA GLU A 14 16.78 1.79 -0.98
C GLU A 14 15.88 1.94 0.26
N TYR A 15 15.79 3.15 0.81
CA TYR A 15 14.90 3.45 1.93
C TYR A 15 13.45 3.17 1.55
N TRP A 16 13.01 3.73 0.42
CA TRP A 16 11.64 3.61 -0.07
C TRP A 16 11.26 2.19 -0.43
N VAL A 17 12.19 1.43 -1.04
CA VAL A 17 11.99 0.00 -1.31
C VAL A 17 11.83 -0.80 -0.02
N ALA A 18 12.68 -0.55 0.98
CA ALA A 18 12.58 -1.25 2.27
C ALA A 18 11.26 -0.94 3.00
N GLU A 19 10.82 0.32 3.04
CA GLU A 19 9.55 0.70 3.65
C GLU A 19 8.36 0.11 2.87
N ALA A 20 8.40 0.14 1.54
CA ALA A 20 7.37 -0.48 0.71
C ALA A 20 7.24 -1.99 0.97
N GLN A 21 8.35 -2.70 1.14
CA GLN A 21 8.34 -4.13 1.45
C GLN A 21 7.70 -4.43 2.82
N LYS A 22 7.99 -3.62 3.85
CA LYS A 22 7.35 -3.75 5.16
C LYS A 22 5.84 -3.54 5.08
N LEU A 23 5.41 -2.50 4.37
CA LEU A 23 3.99 -2.21 4.13
C LEU A 23 3.30 -3.35 3.37
N LYS A 24 3.96 -3.91 2.35
CA LYS A 24 3.45 -5.05 1.60
C LYS A 24 3.31 -6.30 2.46
N GLN A 25 4.31 -6.61 3.29
CA GLN A 25 4.25 -7.72 4.24
C GLN A 25 3.09 -7.55 5.22
N ALA A 26 2.90 -6.35 5.77
CA ALA A 26 1.77 -6.06 6.64
C ALA A 26 0.42 -6.22 5.91
N ALA A 27 0.33 -5.79 4.65
CA ALA A 27 -0.86 -6.00 3.83
C ALA A 27 -1.14 -7.50 3.65
N ASP A 28 -0.14 -8.30 3.28
CA ASP A 28 -0.30 -9.74 3.10
C ASP A 28 -0.75 -10.46 4.39
N LEU A 29 -0.22 -10.07 5.54
CA LEU A 29 -0.70 -10.58 6.83
C LEU A 29 -2.17 -10.23 7.11
N CYS A 30 -2.61 -9.01 6.74
CA CYS A 30 -4.03 -8.63 6.86
C CYS A 30 -4.92 -9.49 5.97
N TRP A 31 -4.47 -9.77 4.74
CA TRP A 31 -5.18 -10.64 3.81
C TRP A 31 -5.28 -12.09 4.32
N GLU A 32 -4.19 -12.64 4.82
CA GLU A 32 -4.18 -14.00 5.40
C GLU A 32 -5.09 -14.10 6.62
N ALA A 33 -5.08 -13.09 7.49
CA ALA A 33 -5.98 -13.03 8.64
C ALA A 33 -7.46 -12.96 8.23
N ASP A 34 -7.78 -12.18 7.21
CA ASP A 34 -9.13 -12.05 6.64
C ASP A 34 -9.64 -13.39 6.08
N LEU A 35 -8.81 -14.08 5.28
CA LEU A 35 -9.12 -15.41 4.77
C LEU A 35 -9.38 -16.43 5.89
N ASN A 36 -8.56 -16.42 6.93
CA ASN A 36 -8.71 -17.32 8.08
C ASN A 36 -10.01 -17.04 8.84
N LEU A 37 -10.36 -15.77 9.04
CA LEU A 37 -11.62 -15.38 9.69
C LEU A 37 -12.83 -15.81 8.87
N LYS A 38 -12.79 -15.62 7.55
CA LYS A 38 -13.86 -16.05 6.64
C LYS A 38 -14.07 -17.56 6.70
N GLN A 39 -13.01 -18.35 6.62
CA GLN A 39 -13.07 -19.81 6.74
C GLN A 39 -13.63 -20.26 8.11
N ASN A 40 -13.23 -19.57 9.18
CA ASN A 40 -13.72 -19.85 10.53
C ASN A 40 -15.20 -19.47 10.70
N SER A 41 -15.63 -18.33 10.15
CA SER A 41 -17.04 -17.88 10.16
C SER A 41 -17.92 -18.84 9.36
N GLU A 42 -17.48 -19.26 8.17
CA GLU A 42 -18.19 -20.24 7.34
C GLU A 42 -18.30 -21.61 8.05
N SER A 43 -17.21 -22.07 8.67
CA SER A 43 -17.22 -23.31 9.46
C SER A 43 -18.15 -23.19 10.67
N ALA A 44 -18.11 -22.06 11.39
CA ALA A 44 -18.98 -21.80 12.54
C ALA A 44 -20.46 -21.81 12.16
N LYS A 45 -20.81 -21.18 11.03
CA LYS A 45 -22.15 -21.20 10.43
C LYS A 45 -22.58 -22.64 10.09
N LEU A 46 -21.68 -23.45 9.50
CA LEU A 46 -21.96 -24.84 9.14
C LEU A 46 -22.25 -25.73 10.36
N TYR A 47 -21.51 -25.53 11.45
CA TYR A 47 -21.62 -26.35 12.67
C TYR A 47 -22.59 -25.79 13.71
N GLY A 48 -23.28 -24.68 13.42
CA GLY A 48 -24.26 -24.07 14.32
C GLY A 48 -23.64 -23.52 15.62
N LEU A 49 -22.42 -22.97 15.53
CA LEU A 49 -21.74 -22.35 16.66
C LEU A 49 -22.39 -21.02 17.08
N ASP A 50 -22.02 -20.53 18.27
CA ASP A 50 -22.56 -19.32 18.89
C ASP A 50 -22.58 -18.11 17.94
N GLN A 51 -23.76 -17.50 17.79
CA GLN A 51 -24.02 -16.33 16.97
C GLN A 51 -23.11 -15.14 17.33
N ALA A 52 -22.73 -14.98 18.61
CA ALA A 52 -21.84 -13.92 19.06
C ALA A 52 -20.40 -14.07 18.51
N LEU A 53 -19.92 -15.30 18.33
CA LEU A 53 -18.61 -15.57 17.73
C LEU A 53 -18.61 -15.28 16.24
N ILE A 54 -19.70 -15.60 15.55
CA ILE A 54 -19.89 -15.30 14.13
C ILE A 54 -19.90 -13.79 13.90
N GLU A 55 -20.67 -13.04 14.69
CA GLU A 55 -20.72 -11.58 14.58
C GLU A 55 -19.37 -10.91 14.88
N THR A 56 -18.59 -11.45 15.82
CA THR A 56 -17.24 -10.95 16.12
C THR A 56 -16.26 -11.19 14.96
N ALA A 57 -16.35 -12.36 14.30
CA ALA A 57 -15.53 -12.67 13.13
C ALA A 57 -15.88 -11.75 11.95
N ASP A 58 -17.17 -11.53 11.69
CA ASP A 58 -17.64 -10.68 10.59
C ASP A 58 -17.27 -9.18 10.82
N ASP A 59 -17.27 -8.69 12.07
CA ASP A 59 -16.81 -7.34 12.42
C ASP A 59 -15.28 -7.18 12.21
N ALA A 60 -14.49 -8.23 12.52
CA ALA A 60 -13.04 -8.25 12.33
C ALA A 60 -12.64 -8.37 10.84
N GLU A 61 -13.32 -9.20 10.06
CA GLU A 61 -13.21 -9.28 8.58
C GLU A 61 -13.39 -7.88 7.96
N SER A 62 -14.41 -7.16 8.42
CA SER A 62 -14.67 -5.80 7.93
C SER A 62 -13.52 -4.81 8.22
N GLU A 63 -12.76 -4.97 9.31
CA GLU A 63 -11.58 -4.13 9.59
C GLU A 63 -10.39 -4.49 8.69
N LEU A 64 -10.14 -5.78 8.50
CA LEU A 64 -9.02 -6.27 7.69
C LEU A 64 -9.22 -6.01 6.20
N SER A 65 -10.46 -6.17 5.73
CA SER A 65 -10.89 -5.81 4.37
C SER A 65 -10.64 -4.33 4.03
N TRP A 66 -10.67 -3.45 5.04
CA TRP A 66 -10.27 -2.05 4.87
C TRP A 66 -8.75 -1.87 4.93
N LEU A 67 -8.04 -2.56 5.83
CA LEU A 67 -6.59 -2.38 6.01
C LEU A 67 -5.76 -2.83 4.82
N TYR A 68 -6.10 -3.98 4.21
CA TYR A 68 -5.35 -4.52 3.06
C TYR A 68 -5.16 -3.50 1.91
N PRO A 69 -6.24 -2.94 1.30
CA PRO A 69 -6.09 -2.06 0.14
C PRO A 69 -5.35 -0.76 0.48
N ASN A 70 -5.46 -0.27 1.72
CA ASN A 70 -4.73 0.91 2.17
C ASN A 70 -3.21 0.63 2.27
N LEU A 71 -2.84 -0.46 2.93
CA LEU A 71 -1.43 -0.83 3.13
C LEU A 71 -0.72 -1.12 1.81
N VAL A 72 -1.37 -1.87 0.90
CA VAL A 72 -0.76 -2.18 -0.40
C VAL A 72 -0.69 -0.97 -1.32
N ALA A 73 -1.69 -0.07 -1.30
CA ALA A 73 -1.63 1.18 -2.06
C ALA A 73 -0.51 2.10 -1.57
N PHE A 74 -0.27 2.15 -0.25
CA PHE A 74 0.88 2.87 0.28
C PHE A 74 2.22 2.25 -0.08
N ALA A 75 2.31 0.92 -0.06
CA ALA A 75 3.51 0.23 -0.52
C ALA A 75 3.83 0.60 -1.98
N ILE A 76 2.81 0.63 -2.85
CA ILE A 76 2.90 1.08 -4.24
C ILE A 76 3.36 2.54 -4.34
N GLN A 77 2.77 3.42 -3.53
CA GLN A 77 3.15 4.84 -3.50
C GLN A 77 4.62 5.02 -3.11
N HIS A 78 5.11 4.29 -2.11
CA HIS A 78 6.52 4.37 -1.68
C HIS A 78 7.47 3.94 -2.79
N LEU A 79 7.16 2.85 -3.51
CA LEU A 79 7.96 2.44 -4.67
C LEU A 79 7.96 3.52 -5.76
N ALA A 80 6.79 4.08 -6.08
CA ALA A 80 6.68 5.13 -7.09
C ALA A 80 7.49 6.39 -6.70
N ILE A 81 7.38 6.85 -5.45
CA ILE A 81 8.16 7.97 -4.93
C ILE A 81 9.66 7.67 -4.99
N GLY A 82 10.09 6.47 -4.58
CA GLY A 82 11.49 6.07 -4.64
C GLY A 82 12.06 6.10 -6.06
N ILE A 83 11.30 5.59 -7.03
CA ILE A 83 11.66 5.63 -8.46
C ILE A 83 11.75 7.09 -8.95
N LEU A 84 10.76 7.91 -8.63
CA LEU A 84 10.70 9.30 -9.08
C LEU A 84 11.79 10.16 -8.45
N LEU A 85 12.06 10.02 -7.15
CA LEU A 85 13.18 10.68 -6.47
C LEU A 85 14.52 10.35 -7.12
N LYS A 86 14.67 9.11 -7.60
CA LYS A 86 15.88 8.66 -8.28
C LYS A 86 16.01 9.26 -9.69
N ARG A 87 14.91 9.40 -10.43
CA ARG A 87 14.88 9.90 -11.81
C ARG A 87 14.88 11.42 -11.91
N ASP A 88 14.01 12.06 -11.14
CA ASP A 88 13.78 13.50 -11.11
C ASP A 88 13.38 13.95 -9.69
N PRO A 89 14.37 14.15 -8.80
CA PRO A 89 14.10 14.59 -7.44
C PRO A 89 13.46 15.99 -7.36
N GLN A 90 13.69 16.86 -8.35
CA GLN A 90 13.16 18.21 -8.34
C GLN A 90 11.64 18.20 -8.55
N HIS A 91 11.14 17.33 -9.43
CA HIS A 91 9.71 17.14 -9.63
C HIS A 91 8.99 16.70 -8.35
N ILE A 92 9.59 15.83 -7.54
CA ILE A 92 9.02 15.43 -6.25
C ILE A 92 8.95 16.61 -5.28
N ILE A 93 9.99 17.44 -5.21
CA ILE A 93 10.03 18.61 -4.31
C ILE A 93 8.91 19.60 -4.69
N ASP A 94 8.72 19.83 -5.99
CA ASP A 94 7.74 20.79 -6.51
C ASP A 94 6.28 20.31 -6.32
N GLU A 95 6.05 18.99 -6.32
CA GLU A 95 4.71 18.38 -6.17
C GLU A 95 4.45 17.69 -4.82
N ALA A 96 5.39 17.75 -3.86
CA ALA A 96 5.39 16.98 -2.60
C ALA A 96 4.06 16.96 -1.81
N PRO A 97 3.27 18.05 -1.68
CA PRO A 97 2.02 18.03 -0.92
C PRO A 97 0.84 17.36 -1.63
N ARG A 98 1.00 16.91 -2.89
CA ARG A 98 -0.12 16.49 -3.76
C ARG A 98 0.05 15.13 -4.42
N PHE A 99 1.06 14.35 -4.06
CA PHE A 99 1.31 13.06 -4.71
C PHE A 99 0.20 12.04 -4.44
N GLN A 100 -0.82 12.10 -5.30
CA GLN A 100 -1.78 11.03 -5.50
C GLN A 100 -1.02 9.79 -5.98
N ILE A 101 -1.36 8.64 -5.41
CA ILE A 101 -0.82 7.33 -5.74
C ILE A 101 -0.94 7.09 -7.24
N ILE A 102 -2.10 7.38 -7.83
CA ILE A 102 -2.35 7.20 -9.27
C ILE A 102 -1.35 8.02 -10.11
N ASN A 103 -1.15 9.29 -9.78
CA ASN A 103 -0.26 10.17 -10.52
C ASN A 103 1.20 9.71 -10.38
N ALA A 104 1.63 9.34 -9.16
CA ALA A 104 2.97 8.82 -8.90
C ALA A 104 3.28 7.61 -9.80
N VAL A 105 2.37 6.65 -9.84
CA VAL A 105 2.50 5.42 -10.64
C VAL A 105 2.54 5.73 -12.14
N GLN A 106 1.68 6.65 -12.61
CA GLN A 106 1.65 7.07 -14.01
C GLN A 106 2.95 7.78 -14.42
N TYR A 107 3.51 8.63 -13.57
CA TYR A 107 4.80 9.28 -13.83
C TYR A 107 5.98 8.29 -13.86
N CYS A 108 5.87 7.16 -13.17
CA CYS A 108 6.84 6.06 -13.35
C CYS A 108 6.75 5.41 -14.75
N GLY A 109 5.71 5.68 -15.53
CA GLY A 109 5.44 5.07 -16.84
C GLY A 109 4.56 3.82 -16.77
N VAL A 110 3.77 3.67 -15.70
CA VAL A 110 2.91 2.50 -15.48
C VAL A 110 1.44 2.88 -15.64
N SER A 111 0.75 2.20 -16.56
CA SER A 111 -0.70 2.30 -16.70
C SER A 111 -1.42 1.50 -15.61
N ILE A 112 -2.49 2.09 -15.06
CA ILE A 112 -3.41 1.45 -14.11
C ILE A 112 -4.75 1.27 -14.83
N ASP A 113 -5.30 0.06 -14.77
CA ASP A 113 -6.64 -0.24 -15.28
C ASP A 113 -7.74 0.48 -14.47
N GLU A 114 -8.95 0.55 -15.03
CA GLU A 114 -10.03 1.37 -14.45
C GLU A 114 -10.53 0.82 -13.10
N GLU A 115 -10.59 -0.50 -12.95
CA GLU A 115 -11.07 -1.15 -11.72
C GLU A 115 -10.10 -0.89 -10.57
N LEU A 116 -8.80 -1.06 -10.79
CA LEU A 116 -7.76 -0.78 -9.80
C LEU A 116 -7.65 0.72 -9.53
N ARG A 117 -7.84 1.57 -10.54
CA ARG A 117 -7.89 3.03 -10.40
C ARG A 117 -9.01 3.47 -9.48
N GLU A 118 -10.21 2.88 -9.60
CA GLU A 118 -11.34 3.19 -8.73
C GLU A 118 -11.02 2.86 -7.26
N ILE A 119 -10.45 1.68 -6.99
CA ILE A 119 -10.09 1.25 -5.64
C ILE A 119 -9.01 2.17 -5.05
N ILE A 120 -7.95 2.48 -5.80
CA ILE A 120 -6.90 3.40 -5.34
C ILE A 120 -7.47 4.81 -5.10
N SER A 121 -8.40 5.28 -5.95
CA SER A 121 -9.07 6.58 -5.75
C SER A 121 -9.88 6.59 -4.45
N ASN A 122 -10.53 5.48 -4.10
CA ASN A 122 -11.26 5.35 -2.84
C ASN A 122 -10.31 5.40 -1.63
N VAL A 123 -9.15 4.76 -1.73
CA VAL A 123 -8.08 4.83 -0.71
C VAL A 123 -7.60 6.28 -0.55
N GLU A 124 -7.24 6.96 -1.64
CA GLU A 124 -6.79 8.37 -1.60
C GLU A 124 -7.83 9.31 -0.99
N ASN A 125 -9.12 9.09 -1.32
CA ASN A 125 -10.21 9.86 -0.74
C ASN A 125 -10.32 9.60 0.77
N ALA A 126 -10.27 8.36 1.23
CA ALA A 126 -10.33 8.05 2.66
C ALA A 126 -9.27 8.82 3.48
N PHE A 127 -8.04 8.95 2.97
CA PHE A 127 -7.00 9.74 3.63
C PHE A 127 -7.30 11.23 3.70
N ARG A 128 -7.74 11.85 2.59
CA ARG A 128 -8.13 13.27 2.58
C ARG A 128 -9.25 13.59 3.57
N TRP A 129 -10.15 12.64 3.81
CA TRP A 129 -11.21 12.78 4.81
C TRP A 129 -10.68 12.65 6.24
N SER A 130 -9.66 11.83 6.46
CA SER A 130 -9.00 11.68 7.77
C SER A 130 -8.21 12.94 8.17
N GLU A 131 -7.52 13.58 7.23
CA GLU A 131 -6.79 14.84 7.46
C GLU A 131 -7.73 16.03 7.70
N LYS A 132 -8.93 16.01 7.09
CA LYS A 132 -9.94 17.06 7.26
C LYS A 132 -10.90 16.81 8.42
N SER A 133 -10.82 15.64 9.07
CA SER A 133 -11.66 15.32 10.21
C SER A 133 -11.07 15.98 11.46
N PRO A 134 -11.86 16.78 12.20
CA PRO A 134 -11.42 17.36 13.45
C PRO A 134 -10.97 16.26 14.40
N GLN A 135 -9.84 16.53 15.05
CA GLN A 135 -9.09 15.68 15.96
C GLN A 135 -9.97 14.80 16.86
N TRP A 136 -9.46 13.59 17.11
CA TRP A 136 -9.99 12.49 17.94
C TRP A 136 -10.42 12.92 19.37
N GLY A 137 -11.53 13.66 19.45
CA GLY A 137 -12.17 14.08 20.69
C GLY A 137 -13.69 14.21 20.58
N VAL A 138 -14.26 14.03 19.38
CA VAL A 138 -15.71 14.02 19.19
C VAL A 138 -16.18 12.57 19.32
N ARG A 139 -16.89 12.25 20.41
CA ARG A 139 -17.69 11.02 20.49
C ARG A 139 -18.66 11.03 19.32
N LEU A 140 -18.37 10.22 18.30
CA LEU A 140 -19.26 10.01 17.18
C LEU A 140 -20.59 9.48 17.74
N SER A 141 -21.69 10.09 17.32
CA SER A 141 -23.03 9.58 17.65
C SER A 141 -23.19 8.17 17.07
N ALA A 142 -24.06 7.36 17.67
CA ALA A 142 -24.36 6.01 17.17
C ALA A 142 -24.75 6.02 15.68
N GLU A 143 -25.44 7.08 15.22
CA GLU A 143 -25.81 7.30 13.81
C GLU A 143 -24.58 7.55 12.92
N GLN A 144 -23.61 8.35 13.38
CA GLN A 144 -22.36 8.60 12.66
C GLN A 144 -21.48 7.34 12.60
N VAL A 145 -21.44 6.55 13.68
CA VAL A 145 -20.80 5.24 13.68
C VAL A 145 -21.50 4.30 12.71
N LYS A 146 -22.84 4.34 12.61
CA LYS A 146 -23.61 3.54 11.64
C LYS A 146 -23.36 3.98 10.20
N ILE A 147 -23.24 5.29 9.94
CA ILE A 147 -22.87 5.84 8.63
C ILE A 147 -21.44 5.46 8.28
N LEU A 148 -20.50 5.50 9.24
CA LEU A 148 -19.12 5.06 9.04
C LEU A 148 -19.04 3.54 8.84
N LYS A 149 -19.80 2.74 9.58
CA LYS A 149 -19.92 1.28 9.36
C LYS A 149 -20.55 0.97 7.99
N ARG A 150 -21.55 1.74 7.53
CA ARG A 150 -22.11 1.63 6.17
C ARG A 150 -21.14 2.11 5.08
N LYS A 151 -20.31 3.12 5.36
CA LYS A 151 -19.22 3.56 4.48
C LYS A 151 -18.01 2.61 4.53
N LYS A 152 -17.83 1.87 5.61
CA LYS A 152 -16.85 0.78 5.78
C LYS A 152 -17.30 -0.44 4.97
N ALA A 153 -18.60 -0.72 4.94
CA ALA A 153 -19.24 -1.65 4.00
C ALA A 153 -19.26 -1.16 2.54
N TYR A 154 -18.73 0.02 2.23
CA TYR A 154 -18.61 0.58 0.88
C TYR A 154 -17.32 0.14 0.18
N PHE A 155 -16.35 -0.39 0.92
CA PHE A 155 -15.36 -1.27 0.34
C PHE A 155 -16.02 -2.64 0.26
N ASP A 156 -16.59 -2.95 -0.91
CA ASP A 156 -16.89 -4.35 -1.24
C ASP A 156 -15.64 -5.17 -0.91
N ALA A 157 -15.82 -6.36 -0.32
CA ALA A 157 -14.71 -7.24 0.04
C ALA A 157 -13.73 -7.33 -1.14
N ILE A 158 -12.47 -6.93 -0.90
CA ILE A 158 -11.43 -6.98 -1.93
C ILE A 158 -11.41 -8.40 -2.48
N THR A 159 -11.67 -8.54 -3.78
CA THR A 159 -11.70 -9.87 -4.38
C THR A 159 -10.27 -10.37 -4.59
N GLU A 160 -10.11 -11.69 -4.74
CA GLU A 160 -8.81 -12.27 -5.15
C GLU A 160 -8.27 -11.66 -6.44
N ARG A 161 -9.16 -11.26 -7.36
CA ARG A 161 -8.78 -10.55 -8.59
C ARG A 161 -8.17 -9.19 -8.27
N ASN A 162 -8.76 -8.44 -7.34
CA ASN A 162 -8.24 -7.14 -6.92
C ASN A 162 -6.89 -7.31 -6.21
N LYS A 163 -6.76 -8.30 -5.31
CA LYS A 163 -5.48 -8.66 -4.68
C LYS A 163 -4.40 -8.93 -5.73
N LYS A 164 -4.71 -9.78 -6.71
CA LYS A 164 -3.77 -10.12 -7.79
C LYS A 164 -3.35 -8.88 -8.58
N ALA A 165 -4.28 -7.99 -8.91
CA ALA A 165 -3.95 -6.75 -9.61
C ALA A 165 -3.03 -5.83 -8.79
N PHE A 166 -3.28 -5.69 -7.48
CA PHE A 166 -2.38 -4.98 -6.57
C PHE A 166 -0.99 -5.63 -6.49
N ASP A 167 -0.92 -6.95 -6.36
CA ASP A 167 0.34 -7.70 -6.30
C ASP A 167 1.15 -7.54 -7.59
N GLU A 168 0.49 -7.59 -8.75
CA GLU A 168 1.12 -7.38 -10.06
C GLU A 168 1.67 -5.96 -10.20
N LEU A 169 0.90 -4.95 -9.79
CA LEU A 169 1.33 -3.56 -9.80
C LEU A 169 2.53 -3.33 -8.86
N PHE A 170 2.44 -3.83 -7.63
CA PHE A 170 3.54 -3.77 -6.67
C PHE A 170 4.80 -4.44 -7.23
N ASN A 171 4.70 -5.67 -7.74
CA ASN A 171 5.83 -6.41 -8.29
C ASN A 171 6.43 -5.76 -9.54
N LYS A 172 5.62 -5.07 -10.34
CA LYS A 172 6.11 -4.29 -11.48
C LYS A 172 6.95 -3.10 -11.02
N LEU A 173 6.44 -2.30 -10.09
CA LEU A 173 7.17 -1.16 -9.55
C LEU A 173 8.40 -1.59 -8.74
N ASN A 174 8.32 -2.69 -7.98
CA ASN A 174 9.46 -3.20 -7.21
C ASN A 174 10.60 -3.63 -8.13
N ARG A 175 10.30 -4.29 -9.25
CA ARG A 175 11.31 -4.60 -10.29
C ARG A 175 11.94 -3.34 -10.85
N MET A 176 11.12 -2.35 -11.23
CA MET A 176 11.63 -1.08 -11.73
C MET A 176 12.54 -0.37 -10.72
N ALA A 177 12.16 -0.34 -9.44
CA ALA A 177 12.99 0.25 -8.40
C ALA A 177 14.34 -0.47 -8.25
N HIS A 178 14.37 -1.80 -8.34
CA HIS A 178 15.62 -2.56 -8.36
C HIS A 178 16.47 -2.31 -9.61
N ASP A 179 15.86 -2.14 -10.77
CA ASP A 179 16.57 -1.78 -12.01
C ASP A 179 17.23 -0.40 -11.87
N GLU A 180 16.53 0.58 -11.29
CA GLU A 180 17.05 1.93 -11.00
C GLU A 180 18.21 1.92 -9.99
N MET A 181 18.18 1.00 -9.02
CA MET A 181 19.30 0.76 -8.10
C MET A 181 20.52 0.19 -8.82
N ALA A 182 20.31 -0.81 -9.69
CA ALA A 182 21.38 -1.49 -10.42
C ALA A 182 22.04 -0.62 -11.49
N ALA A 183 21.32 0.35 -12.07
CA ALA A 183 21.85 1.26 -13.10
C ALA A 183 23.06 2.08 -12.64
N LYS A 184 23.26 2.29 -11.32
CA LYS A 184 24.44 2.98 -10.75
C LYS A 184 25.72 2.14 -10.80
N THR A 185 25.64 0.80 -10.80
CA THR A 185 26.84 -0.05 -10.78
C THR A 185 27.56 -0.19 -12.13
N SER A 186 26.92 0.23 -13.23
CA SER A 186 27.47 0.03 -14.58
C SER A 186 28.20 1.26 -15.15
N THR A 187 28.06 2.44 -14.54
CA THR A 187 28.65 3.69 -15.05
C THR A 187 30.00 4.05 -14.44
N ASP A 188 30.38 3.46 -13.30
CA ASP A 188 31.67 3.72 -12.64
C ASP A 188 32.81 2.76 -13.08
N GLY A 189 32.53 1.78 -13.96
CA GLY A 189 33.51 0.77 -14.40
C GLY A 189 34.26 1.07 -15.71
N ALA A 190 33.98 2.19 -16.39
CA ALA A 190 34.43 2.44 -17.77
C ALA A 190 35.45 3.58 -17.93
N VAL A 191 36.08 4.06 -16.85
CA VAL A 191 37.10 5.12 -16.94
C VAL A 191 38.38 4.68 -16.21
N ASN A 192 39.28 4.04 -16.97
CA ASN A 192 40.76 4.15 -16.88
C ASN A 192 41.45 2.84 -17.30
N LYS A 193 41.66 2.67 -18.61
CA LYS A 193 42.80 1.90 -19.16
C LYS A 193 43.17 2.33 -20.57
N GLU A 194 43.27 3.64 -20.84
CA GLU A 194 44.06 4.11 -22.00
C GLU A 194 44.79 5.39 -21.63
N GLY A 195 46.11 5.32 -21.49
CA GLY A 195 46.94 6.50 -21.28
C GLY A 195 48.10 6.30 -20.31
N SER A 196 49.04 5.42 -20.63
CA SER A 196 50.43 5.59 -20.18
C SER A 196 51.33 5.11 -21.32
N GLN A 197 51.79 6.08 -22.10
CA GLN A 197 53.00 5.97 -22.92
C GLN A 197 54.23 6.01 -22.01
#